data_AF-A0A519FE69-F1
#
_entry.id   AF-A0A519FE69-F1
#
_cell.length_a   1.000
_cell.length_b   1.000
_cell.length_c   1.000
_cell.angle_alpha   90.00
_cell.angle_beta   90.00
_cell.angle_gamma   90.00
#
_symmetry.space_group_name_H-M   'P 1'
#
loop_
_entity.id
_entity.type
_entity.pdbx_description
1 polymer ?
#
loop_
_entity_poly.entity_id
_entity_poly.type
_entity_poly.pdbx_seq_one_letter_code
_entity_poly.pdbx_strand_id
1 'polypeptide(L)'
;MPTSRPPATKAPILRTLCATALIALQVLSPVPASAQLLPGMGDGGEMTASAERQLGDRIVRELYRDTDYIDDPVMVEYVDDIWQKLKAAARVRGDLTPELDERFAWTVLLGRDRNINAFALPGGYLGVNLGLIGVVGSRDELATVLGHELSHVTQRHIARMLTKQSRDMPLLIAAMVLGALAAAKSKNGDVGQAMVMGGQALAVQNQLNFSRDMEREADRVGFGVMTQAGFSPQGAAAMFEKLQYAARLNDNGSYPYLRSHPLNSERIADMQGRFQLRPGVQPVMPLVMDHAMVSARARVLSRPGVDVLRLWVEAAGSGEFAKAAPAQQAGMLYAAAFAATELRDFTVARALASRLRERTASDAPAARLARLLAAETELAAGQPGRAAALLDVRARERPEMMLSAQAAASLRAPAPMVAPLRDWVATHPRDAGVWRMLAQLYNAQNEPLRAIRAEAEANVAILDYAGARDRFKAAQDLMRRPGGAPVDHYEASIIDTRAREVEQLAREQFAEDKKPM
;
A
#
# COMPACT_ATOMS: atom_id res chain seq x y z
N MET A 1 85.85 -4.17 -71.69
CA MET A 1 85.63 -5.13 -70.58
C MET A 1 85.85 -4.38 -69.26
N PRO A 2 85.14 -4.65 -68.15
CA PRO A 2 83.86 -5.34 -67.96
C PRO A 2 82.84 -4.57 -67.06
N THR A 3 81.61 -5.09 -67.13
CA THR A 3 80.44 -5.08 -66.23
C THR A 3 80.54 -4.53 -64.80
N SER A 4 79.50 -3.81 -64.36
CA SER A 4 78.66 -4.24 -63.21
C SER A 4 77.38 -3.41 -63.05
N ARG A 5 76.25 -4.10 -62.82
CA ARG A 5 74.94 -3.55 -62.45
C ARG A 5 74.93 -3.14 -60.96
N PRO A 6 74.20 -2.09 -60.55
CA PRO A 6 73.72 -1.98 -59.17
C PRO A 6 72.42 -2.80 -58.96
N PRO A 7 72.17 -3.30 -57.73
CA PRO A 7 71.10 -4.25 -57.44
C PRO A 7 69.74 -3.60 -57.17
N ALA A 8 68.71 -4.43 -57.30
CA ALA A 8 67.31 -4.15 -57.06
C ALA A 8 67.01 -3.64 -55.63
N THR A 9 66.24 -2.57 -55.54
CA THR A 9 65.55 -2.13 -54.33
C THR A 9 64.47 -3.14 -53.95
N LYS A 10 64.67 -3.89 -52.86
CA LYS A 10 63.60 -4.58 -52.14
C LYS A 10 63.26 -3.79 -50.88
N ALA A 11 62.16 -3.05 -50.95
CA ALA A 11 61.35 -2.66 -49.80
C ALA A 11 60.56 -3.90 -49.27
N PRO A 12 59.64 -3.76 -48.31
CA PRO A 12 59.85 -3.65 -46.88
C PRO A 12 59.16 -4.85 -46.18
N ILE A 13 59.79 -6.03 -46.17
CA ILE A 13 59.15 -7.27 -45.68
C ILE A 13 59.16 -7.36 -44.14
N LEU A 14 60.05 -6.62 -43.47
CA LEU A 14 60.20 -6.71 -42.00
C LEU A 14 59.09 -5.97 -41.22
N ARG A 15 58.47 -4.94 -41.80
CA ARG A 15 57.40 -4.17 -41.12
C ARG A 15 56.05 -4.90 -41.11
N THR A 16 55.79 -5.72 -42.13
CA THR A 16 54.56 -6.53 -42.22
C THR A 16 54.60 -7.76 -41.30
N LEU A 17 55.78 -8.32 -41.02
CA LEU A 17 55.94 -9.46 -40.10
C LEU A 17 55.80 -9.08 -38.62
N CYS A 18 56.20 -7.87 -38.21
CA CYS A 18 55.98 -7.41 -36.83
C CYS A 18 54.52 -7.03 -36.55
N ALA A 19 53.77 -6.55 -37.56
CA ALA A 19 52.36 -6.20 -37.40
C ALA A 19 51.46 -7.45 -37.27
N THR A 20 51.76 -8.54 -37.97
CA THR A 20 51.00 -9.80 -37.87
C THR A 20 51.28 -10.55 -36.56
N ALA A 21 52.50 -10.48 -36.01
CA ALA A 21 52.83 -11.09 -34.72
C ALA A 21 52.14 -10.39 -33.53
N LEU A 22 51.97 -9.06 -33.59
CA LEU A 22 51.25 -8.29 -32.55
C LEU A 22 49.73 -8.52 -32.58
N ILE A 23 49.14 -8.79 -33.75
CA ILE A 23 47.72 -9.15 -33.86
C ILE A 23 47.49 -10.60 -33.40
N ALA A 24 48.41 -11.53 -33.70
CA ALA A 24 48.29 -12.93 -33.26
C ALA A 24 48.43 -13.10 -31.74
N LEU A 25 49.22 -12.25 -31.05
CA LEU A 25 49.36 -12.31 -29.58
C LEU A 25 48.15 -11.75 -28.81
N GLN A 26 47.30 -10.92 -29.42
CA GLN A 26 46.09 -10.42 -28.76
C GLN A 26 44.90 -11.40 -28.80
N VAL A 27 45.01 -12.50 -29.55
CA VAL A 27 43.94 -13.51 -29.67
C VAL A 27 44.08 -14.64 -28.63
N LEU A 28 45.16 -14.66 -27.84
CA LEU A 28 45.47 -15.74 -26.88
C LEU A 28 45.38 -15.34 -25.40
N SER A 29 44.76 -14.20 -25.06
CA SER A 29 44.48 -13.88 -23.66
C SER A 29 43.27 -14.68 -23.17
N PRO A 30 43.38 -15.51 -22.12
CA PRO A 30 42.21 -16.12 -21.51
C PRO A 30 41.36 -15.01 -20.91
N VAL A 31 40.15 -14.82 -21.44
CA VAL A 31 39.14 -13.98 -20.81
C VAL A 31 38.99 -14.49 -19.38
N PRO A 32 39.14 -13.66 -18.33
CA PRO A 32 38.81 -14.10 -16.98
C PRO A 32 37.34 -14.51 -17.05
N ALA A 33 37.08 -15.78 -16.81
CA ALA A 33 35.73 -16.28 -16.62
C ALA A 33 35.16 -15.52 -15.43
N SER A 34 34.50 -14.40 -15.71
CA SER A 34 33.54 -13.84 -14.80
C SER A 34 32.58 -14.99 -14.56
N ALA A 35 32.53 -15.48 -13.33
CA ALA A 35 31.47 -16.35 -12.90
C ALA A 35 30.17 -15.58 -13.10
N GLN A 36 29.62 -15.65 -14.31
CA GLN A 36 28.19 -15.57 -14.51
C GLN A 36 27.66 -16.70 -13.64
N LEU A 37 27.25 -16.34 -12.43
CA LEU A 37 26.19 -17.03 -11.73
C LEU A 37 25.10 -17.19 -12.77
N LEU A 38 25.08 -18.37 -13.40
CA LEU A 38 24.03 -18.78 -14.31
C LEU A 38 22.73 -18.54 -13.55
N PRO A 39 21.85 -17.65 -14.03
CA PRO A 39 20.47 -17.69 -13.59
C PRO A 39 20.03 -19.13 -13.82
N GLY A 40 19.57 -19.80 -12.76
CA GLY A 40 19.04 -21.15 -12.88
C GLY A 40 18.10 -21.19 -14.05
N MET A 41 18.28 -22.15 -14.96
CA MET A 41 17.38 -22.40 -16.07
C MET A 41 15.99 -22.74 -15.51
N GLY A 42 15.20 -21.71 -15.24
CA GLY A 42 13.75 -21.71 -15.40
C GLY A 42 13.47 -21.25 -16.82
N ASP A 43 12.52 -21.92 -17.45
CA ASP A 43 12.13 -21.80 -18.84
C ASP A 43 12.03 -20.35 -19.37
N GLY A 44 12.48 -20.13 -20.61
CA GLY A 44 12.73 -18.83 -21.23
C GLY A 44 11.48 -18.04 -21.61
N GLY A 45 10.66 -17.63 -20.62
CA GLY A 45 9.50 -16.77 -20.85
C GLY A 45 8.82 -16.19 -19.60
N GLU A 46 9.01 -16.78 -18.42
CA GLU A 46 8.30 -16.33 -17.21
C GLU A 46 9.07 -15.24 -16.44
N MET A 47 8.35 -14.17 -16.06
CA MET A 47 8.90 -13.11 -15.22
C MET A 47 9.36 -13.68 -13.87
N THR A 48 10.57 -13.33 -13.42
CA THR A 48 11.07 -13.76 -12.09
C THR A 48 10.35 -13.01 -10.97
N ALA A 49 10.33 -13.58 -9.75
CA ALA A 49 9.73 -12.92 -8.59
C ALA A 49 10.38 -11.56 -8.29
N SER A 50 11.71 -11.45 -8.43
CA SER A 50 12.43 -10.18 -8.26
C SER A 50 12.07 -9.14 -9.32
N ALA A 51 11.91 -9.54 -10.59
CA ALA A 51 11.50 -8.63 -11.66
C ALA A 51 10.05 -8.15 -11.45
N GLU A 52 9.17 -9.05 -10.99
CA GLU A 52 7.79 -8.73 -10.63
C GLU A 52 7.74 -7.75 -9.44
N ARG A 53 8.59 -7.96 -8.44
CA ARG A 53 8.76 -7.04 -7.31
C ARG A 53 9.21 -5.65 -7.76
N GLN A 54 10.22 -5.56 -8.63
CA GLN A 54 10.70 -4.28 -9.17
C GLN A 54 9.59 -3.54 -9.92
N LEU A 55 8.81 -4.25 -10.75
CA LEU A 55 7.67 -3.64 -11.45
C LEU A 55 6.63 -3.09 -10.46
N GLY A 56 6.33 -3.83 -9.39
CA GLY A 56 5.46 -3.38 -8.30
C GLY A 56 5.97 -2.13 -7.60
N ASP A 57 7.26 -2.12 -7.26
CA ASP A 57 7.93 -0.98 -6.61
C ASP A 57 7.86 0.30 -7.47
N ARG A 58 7.93 0.17 -8.81
CA ARG A 58 7.73 1.31 -9.72
C ARG A 58 6.31 1.87 -9.66
N ILE A 59 5.31 0.98 -9.71
CA ILE A 59 3.90 1.36 -9.70
C ILE A 59 3.52 2.01 -8.37
N VAL A 60 3.91 1.39 -7.24
CA VAL A 60 3.49 1.84 -5.91
C VAL A 60 4.12 3.17 -5.50
N ARG A 61 5.33 3.50 -6.00
CA ARG A 61 5.97 4.81 -5.80
C ARG A 61 5.05 5.96 -6.19
N GLU A 62 4.31 5.78 -7.29
CA GLU A 62 3.40 6.80 -7.79
C GLU A 62 2.08 6.82 -7.01
N LEU A 63 1.61 5.66 -6.52
CA LEU A 63 0.46 5.60 -5.61
C LEU A 63 0.73 6.30 -4.28
N TYR A 64 1.94 6.17 -3.71
CA TYR A 64 2.31 6.91 -2.49
C TYR A 64 2.32 8.44 -2.68
N ARG A 65 2.46 8.91 -3.92
CA ARG A 65 2.41 10.33 -4.31
C ARG A 65 1.01 10.81 -4.66
N ASP A 66 0.03 9.91 -4.73
CA ASP A 66 -1.35 10.24 -4.99
C ASP A 66 -1.98 10.94 -3.77
N THR A 67 -2.78 11.97 -4.01
CA THR A 67 -3.52 12.67 -2.96
C THR A 67 -4.62 11.83 -2.32
N ASP A 68 -5.05 10.77 -3.00
CA ASP A 68 -6.05 9.83 -2.51
C ASP A 68 -5.46 8.71 -1.66
N TYR A 69 -4.14 8.50 -1.68
CA TYR A 69 -3.49 7.62 -0.70
C TYR A 69 -3.73 8.14 0.73
N ILE A 70 -4.10 7.22 1.63
CA ILE A 70 -4.38 7.52 3.02
C ILE A 70 -3.68 6.55 3.96
N ASP A 71 -3.01 7.12 4.96
CA ASP A 71 -2.38 6.40 6.07
C ASP A 71 -3.15 6.71 7.37
N ASP A 72 -4.38 6.20 7.44
CA ASP A 72 -5.23 6.35 8.63
C ASP A 72 -4.95 5.22 9.62
N PRO A 73 -4.50 5.50 10.86
CA PRO A 73 -4.08 4.44 11.79
C PRO A 73 -5.16 3.40 12.09
N VAL A 74 -6.41 3.81 12.25
CA VAL A 74 -7.52 2.90 12.57
C VAL A 74 -7.87 2.02 11.37
N MET A 75 -7.93 2.61 10.16
CA MET A 75 -8.22 1.84 8.95
C MET A 75 -7.08 0.88 8.61
N VAL A 76 -5.82 1.31 8.75
CA VAL A 76 -4.63 0.49 8.49
C VAL A 76 -4.59 -0.70 9.45
N GLU A 77 -4.77 -0.48 10.76
CA GLU A 77 -4.83 -1.57 11.74
C GLU A 77 -5.94 -2.57 11.42
N TYR A 78 -7.14 -2.08 11.14
CA TYR A 78 -8.29 -2.95 10.85
C TYR A 78 -8.08 -3.83 9.60
N VAL A 79 -7.49 -3.27 8.54
CA VAL A 79 -7.19 -4.02 7.31
C VAL A 79 -6.01 -4.96 7.51
N ASP A 80 -4.96 -4.53 8.19
CA ASP A 80 -3.77 -5.35 8.46
C ASP A 80 -4.13 -6.57 9.33
N ASP A 81 -4.99 -6.41 10.35
CA ASP A 81 -5.49 -7.51 11.17
C ASP A 81 -6.12 -8.65 10.36
N ILE A 82 -6.86 -8.30 9.29
CA ILE A 82 -7.47 -9.28 8.39
C ILE A 82 -6.39 -9.85 7.46
N TRP A 83 -5.56 -8.98 6.90
CA TRP A 83 -4.52 -9.32 5.95
C TRP A 83 -3.48 -10.29 6.51
N GLN A 84 -3.00 -10.08 7.73
CA GLN A 84 -2.00 -10.96 8.36
C GLN A 84 -2.57 -12.36 8.63
N LYS A 85 -3.86 -12.46 9.00
CA LYS A 85 -4.54 -13.77 9.16
C LYS A 85 -4.64 -14.51 7.84
N LEU A 86 -5.01 -13.82 6.76
CA LEU A 86 -5.06 -14.40 5.41
C LEU A 86 -3.68 -14.86 4.94
N LYS A 87 -2.64 -14.05 5.13
CA LYS A 87 -1.26 -14.44 4.81
C LYS A 87 -0.80 -15.65 5.60
N ALA A 88 -1.04 -15.67 6.91
CA ALA A 88 -0.68 -16.81 7.75
C ALA A 88 -1.39 -18.10 7.28
N ALA A 89 -2.66 -18.01 6.92
CA ALA A 89 -3.40 -19.14 6.35
C ALA A 89 -2.86 -19.58 4.98
N ALA A 90 -2.52 -18.64 4.10
CA ALA A 90 -1.92 -18.94 2.80
C ALA A 90 -0.56 -19.65 2.94
N ARG A 91 0.26 -19.29 3.94
CA ARG A 91 1.51 -20.02 4.26
C ARG A 91 1.22 -21.45 4.68
N VAL A 92 0.27 -21.65 5.59
CA VAL A 92 -0.10 -22.98 6.10
C VAL A 92 -0.64 -23.88 4.98
N ARG A 93 -1.38 -23.30 4.02
CA ARG A 93 -1.93 -24.02 2.87
C ARG A 93 -0.91 -24.30 1.76
N GLY A 94 0.26 -23.65 1.81
CA GLY A 94 1.26 -23.71 0.75
C GLY A 94 0.93 -22.84 -0.47
N ASP A 95 -0.14 -22.04 -0.42
CA ASP A 95 -0.49 -21.08 -1.47
C ASP A 95 0.56 -19.94 -1.50
N LEU A 96 1.09 -19.54 -0.34
CA LEU A 96 2.20 -18.59 -0.22
C LEU A 96 3.53 -19.35 -0.06
N THR A 97 4.30 -19.45 -1.15
CA THR A 97 5.61 -20.14 -1.15
C THR A 97 6.68 -19.33 -0.41
N PRO A 98 7.75 -19.98 0.12
CA PRO A 98 8.84 -19.27 0.79
C PRO A 98 9.52 -18.21 -0.09
N GLU A 99 9.67 -18.49 -1.39
CA GLU A 99 10.25 -17.52 -2.33
C GLU A 99 9.39 -16.26 -2.44
N LEU A 100 8.08 -16.41 -2.63
CA LEU A 100 7.18 -15.27 -2.73
C LEU A 100 7.09 -14.51 -1.40
N ASP A 101 7.06 -15.23 -0.28
CA ASP A 101 7.03 -14.62 1.07
C ASP A 101 8.24 -13.72 1.32
N GLU A 102 9.44 -14.14 0.89
CA GLU A 102 10.68 -13.36 1.01
C GLU A 102 10.75 -12.19 0.02
N ARG A 103 10.37 -12.41 -1.24
CA ARG A 103 10.63 -11.43 -2.33
C ARG A 103 9.57 -10.34 -2.44
N PHE A 104 8.31 -10.65 -2.15
CA PHE A 104 7.20 -9.70 -2.33
C PHE A 104 7.00 -8.78 -1.12
N ALA A 105 6.28 -7.68 -1.34
CA ALA A 105 6.09 -6.61 -0.36
C ALA A 105 5.00 -6.93 0.67
N TRP A 106 3.98 -7.67 0.24
CA TRP A 106 2.80 -8.04 1.03
C TRP A 106 2.15 -6.85 1.75
N THR A 107 2.02 -5.74 1.04
CA THR A 107 1.57 -4.44 1.58
C THR A 107 0.22 -4.06 0.98
N VAL A 108 -0.74 -3.68 1.84
CA VAL A 108 -2.04 -3.16 1.45
C VAL A 108 -2.05 -1.64 1.54
N LEU A 109 -2.36 -0.96 0.44
CA LEU A 109 -2.52 0.48 0.34
C LEU A 109 -4.00 0.84 0.38
N LEU A 110 -4.33 1.90 1.12
CA LEU A 110 -5.69 2.41 1.23
C LEU A 110 -5.84 3.69 0.40
N GLY A 111 -6.92 3.76 -0.36
CA GLY A 111 -7.28 4.91 -1.20
C GLY A 111 -8.63 5.52 -0.78
N ARG A 112 -8.73 6.85 -0.77
CA ARG A 112 -9.94 7.60 -0.38
C ARG A 112 -11.12 7.44 -1.35
N ASP A 113 -10.92 6.80 -2.49
CA ASP A 113 -11.96 6.61 -3.51
C ASP A 113 -13.21 5.92 -2.92
N ARG A 114 -14.38 6.45 -3.28
CA ARG A 114 -15.71 5.98 -2.88
C ARG A 114 -16.19 4.80 -3.70
N ASN A 115 -15.55 4.55 -4.84
CA ASN A 115 -15.86 3.41 -5.66
C ASN A 115 -15.55 2.11 -4.93
N ILE A 116 -16.39 1.10 -5.13
CA ILE A 116 -16.24 -0.21 -4.54
C ILE A 116 -15.21 -0.94 -5.39
N ASN A 117 -13.97 -0.97 -4.89
CA ASN A 117 -12.86 -1.59 -5.58
C ASN A 117 -11.76 -2.08 -4.62
N ALA A 118 -11.10 -3.15 -5.06
CA ALA A 118 -9.81 -3.62 -4.57
C ALA A 118 -9.05 -4.20 -5.77
N PHE A 119 -7.72 -4.24 -5.70
CA PHE A 119 -6.91 -4.75 -6.79
C PHE A 119 -5.53 -5.24 -6.33
N ALA A 120 -5.07 -6.33 -6.91
CA ALA A 120 -3.68 -6.77 -6.82
C ALA A 120 -2.77 -6.02 -7.79
N LEU A 121 -1.54 -5.78 -7.36
CA LEU A 121 -0.44 -5.26 -8.16
C LEU A 121 0.73 -6.25 -8.16
N PRO A 122 1.62 -6.20 -9.17
CA PRO A 122 2.86 -6.97 -9.16
C PRO A 122 3.64 -6.81 -7.86
N GLY A 123 4.33 -7.85 -7.43
CA GLY A 123 5.27 -7.76 -6.31
C GLY A 123 4.62 -7.78 -4.93
N GLY A 124 3.34 -8.18 -4.83
CA GLY A 124 2.61 -8.30 -3.57
C GLY A 124 2.17 -6.98 -2.97
N TYR A 125 1.88 -5.99 -3.81
CA TYR A 125 1.12 -4.81 -3.40
C TYR A 125 -0.37 -5.01 -3.70
N LEU A 126 -1.22 -4.47 -2.84
CA LEU A 126 -2.66 -4.52 -3.00
C LEU A 126 -3.23 -3.12 -2.75
N GLY A 127 -4.23 -2.72 -3.52
CA GLY A 127 -5.00 -1.51 -3.28
C GLY A 127 -6.40 -1.83 -2.78
N VAL A 128 -6.89 -1.08 -1.80
CA VAL A 128 -8.26 -1.16 -1.30
C VAL A 128 -8.85 0.24 -1.21
N ASN A 129 -9.99 0.44 -1.86
CA ASN A 129 -10.71 1.71 -1.77
C ASN A 129 -11.57 1.75 -0.50
N LEU A 130 -11.64 2.91 0.14
CA LEU A 130 -12.52 3.13 1.29
C LEU A 130 -13.99 2.90 0.96
N GLY A 131 -14.38 3.09 -0.30
CA GLY A 131 -15.71 2.71 -0.82
C GLY A 131 -16.07 1.25 -0.53
N LEU A 132 -15.15 0.31 -0.75
CA LEU A 132 -15.36 -1.11 -0.45
C LEU A 132 -15.57 -1.34 1.05
N ILE A 133 -14.70 -0.79 1.89
CA ILE A 133 -14.79 -0.94 3.36
C ILE A 133 -16.07 -0.28 3.90
N GLY A 134 -16.54 0.77 3.23
CA GLY A 134 -17.80 1.46 3.53
C GLY A 134 -19.07 0.65 3.22
N VAL A 135 -19.02 -0.44 2.45
CA VAL A 135 -20.23 -1.19 2.02
C VAL A 135 -20.28 -2.64 2.47
N VAL A 136 -19.14 -3.24 2.80
CA VAL A 136 -19.09 -4.56 3.43
C VAL A 136 -19.83 -4.53 4.78
N GLY A 137 -20.54 -5.61 5.09
CA GLY A 137 -21.31 -5.76 6.33
C GLY A 137 -20.57 -6.46 7.47
N SER A 138 -19.41 -7.05 7.20
CA SER A 138 -18.59 -7.77 8.17
C SER A 138 -17.11 -7.81 7.81
N ARG A 139 -16.27 -8.23 8.79
CA ARG A 139 -14.87 -8.59 8.55
C ARG A 139 -14.74 -9.73 7.54
N ASP A 140 -15.66 -10.69 7.56
CA ASP A 140 -15.63 -11.87 6.69
C ASP A 140 -15.91 -11.53 5.22
N GLU A 141 -16.81 -10.58 4.95
CA GLU A 141 -17.00 -10.05 3.59
C GLU A 141 -15.73 -9.38 3.06
N LEU A 142 -15.07 -8.54 3.87
CA LEU A 142 -13.80 -7.93 3.46
C LEU A 142 -12.68 -8.96 3.29
N ALA A 143 -12.61 -9.95 4.18
CA ALA A 143 -11.67 -11.06 4.07
C ALA A 143 -11.87 -11.89 2.80
N THR A 144 -13.12 -11.99 2.31
CA THR A 144 -13.43 -12.63 1.02
C THR A 144 -12.71 -11.91 -0.12
N VAL A 145 -12.86 -10.58 -0.20
CA VAL A 145 -12.22 -9.78 -1.26
C VAL A 145 -10.70 -9.78 -1.12
N LEU A 146 -10.17 -9.59 0.09
CA LEU A 146 -8.73 -9.63 0.34
C LEU A 146 -8.13 -11.01 0.06
N GLY A 147 -8.85 -12.09 0.35
CA GLY A 147 -8.43 -13.46 0.02
C GLY A 147 -8.41 -13.72 -1.49
N HIS A 148 -9.37 -13.15 -2.23
CA HIS A 148 -9.39 -13.15 -3.69
C HIS A 148 -8.18 -12.41 -4.28
N GLU A 149 -7.92 -11.19 -3.83
CA GLU A 149 -6.76 -10.40 -4.28
C GLU A 149 -5.42 -11.03 -3.89
N LEU A 150 -5.31 -11.60 -2.68
CA LEU A 150 -4.15 -12.39 -2.27
C LEU A 150 -3.89 -13.54 -3.24
N SER A 151 -4.96 -14.19 -3.70
CA SER A 151 -4.87 -15.30 -4.65
C SER A 151 -4.40 -14.84 -6.03
N HIS A 152 -4.77 -13.64 -6.49
CA HIS A 152 -4.18 -13.07 -7.71
C HIS A 152 -2.65 -12.93 -7.62
N VAL A 153 -2.15 -12.54 -6.44
CA VAL A 153 -0.71 -12.40 -6.20
C VAL A 153 -0.03 -13.75 -6.05
N THR A 154 -0.54 -14.65 -5.20
CA THR A 154 0.10 -15.96 -4.95
C THR A 154 0.11 -16.84 -6.19
N GLN A 155 -0.96 -16.81 -6.99
CA GLN A 155 -1.04 -17.53 -8.25
C GLN A 155 -0.33 -16.80 -9.41
N ARG A 156 0.34 -15.67 -9.12
CA ARG A 156 1.10 -14.85 -10.06
C ARG A 156 0.30 -14.52 -11.33
N HIS A 157 -0.99 -14.20 -11.18
CA HIS A 157 -1.90 -13.96 -12.30
C HIS A 157 -1.40 -12.85 -13.23
N ILE A 158 -0.89 -11.76 -12.66
CA ILE A 158 -0.37 -10.64 -13.43
C ILE A 158 0.88 -11.06 -14.19
N ALA A 159 1.81 -11.80 -13.57
CA ALA A 159 2.99 -12.29 -14.26
C ALA A 159 2.66 -13.26 -15.40
N ARG A 160 1.75 -14.21 -15.17
CA ARG A 160 1.30 -15.16 -16.20
C ARG A 160 0.61 -14.45 -17.37
N MET A 161 -0.15 -13.38 -17.09
CA MET A 161 -0.77 -12.56 -18.13
C MET A 161 0.26 -11.77 -18.94
N LEU A 162 1.22 -11.14 -18.26
CA LEU A 162 2.32 -10.40 -18.90
C LEU A 162 3.22 -11.29 -19.76
N THR A 163 3.48 -12.53 -19.33
CA THR A 163 4.24 -13.51 -20.12
C THR A 163 3.47 -14.02 -21.34
N LYS A 164 2.13 -14.10 -21.26
CA LYS A 164 1.26 -14.53 -22.38
C LYS A 164 1.02 -13.43 -23.40
N GLN A 165 1.10 -12.16 -22.98
CA GLN A 165 1.05 -11.00 -23.86
C GLN A 165 2.46 -10.67 -24.37
N SER A 166 2.59 -9.94 -25.48
CA SER A 166 3.90 -9.63 -26.10
C SER A 166 4.88 -9.02 -25.08
N ARG A 167 6.19 -9.16 -25.35
CA ARG A 167 7.27 -8.61 -24.50
C ARG A 167 7.10 -7.11 -24.18
N ASP A 168 6.29 -6.39 -24.96
CA ASP A 168 6.07 -4.95 -24.82
C ASP A 168 4.94 -4.56 -23.86
N MET A 169 4.16 -5.52 -23.35
CA MET A 169 2.97 -5.23 -22.52
C MET A 169 3.25 -4.69 -21.11
N PRO A 170 4.29 -5.13 -20.37
CA PRO A 170 4.63 -4.54 -19.06
C PRO A 170 4.88 -3.02 -19.13
N LEU A 171 5.33 -2.56 -20.30
CA LEU A 171 5.72 -1.20 -20.62
C LEU A 171 4.48 -0.34 -20.81
N LEU A 172 3.51 -0.87 -21.55
CA LEU A 172 2.19 -0.26 -21.74
C LEU A 172 1.47 -0.12 -20.40
N ILE A 173 1.48 -1.15 -19.53
CA ILE A 173 0.83 -1.05 -18.21
C ILE A 173 1.46 0.03 -17.34
N ALA A 174 2.79 0.06 -17.24
CA ALA A 174 3.47 1.06 -16.43
C ALA A 174 3.34 2.49 -17.02
N ALA A 175 3.38 2.65 -18.35
CA ALA A 175 3.12 3.93 -19.01
C ALA A 175 1.67 4.41 -18.81
N MET A 176 0.70 3.50 -18.81
CA MET A 176 -0.70 3.86 -18.60
C MET A 176 -1.01 4.19 -17.13
N VAL A 177 -0.40 3.50 -16.16
CA VAL A 177 -0.50 3.87 -14.73
C VAL A 177 0.07 5.28 -14.51
N LEU A 178 1.23 5.58 -15.09
CA LEU A 178 1.84 6.92 -15.06
C LEU A 178 0.93 7.98 -15.72
N GLY A 179 0.30 7.64 -16.85
CA GLY A 179 -0.66 8.50 -17.54
C GLY A 179 -1.93 8.78 -16.72
N ALA A 180 -2.47 7.77 -16.03
CA ALA A 180 -3.65 7.91 -15.18
C ALA A 180 -3.39 8.83 -13.97
N LEU A 181 -2.21 8.72 -13.34
CA LEU A 181 -1.83 9.55 -12.19
C LEU A 181 -1.52 11.00 -12.58
N ALA A 182 -1.03 11.23 -13.81
CA ALA A 182 -0.91 12.58 -14.38
C ALA A 182 -2.28 13.21 -14.67
N ALA A 183 -3.24 12.42 -15.16
CA ALA A 183 -4.60 12.88 -15.46
C ALA A 183 -5.37 13.31 -14.20
N ALA A 184 -5.25 12.55 -13.11
CA ALA A 184 -5.87 12.85 -11.82
C ALA A 184 -5.38 14.18 -11.20
N LYS A 185 -4.18 14.65 -11.58
CA LYS A 185 -3.60 15.92 -11.13
C LYS A 185 -4.07 17.13 -11.93
N SER A 186 -4.70 16.96 -13.09
CA SER A 186 -5.22 18.07 -13.88
C SER A 186 -6.58 18.55 -13.35
N LYS A 187 -6.54 19.47 -12.39
CA LYS A 187 -7.74 20.20 -11.91
C LYS A 187 -8.12 21.39 -12.82
N ASN A 188 -7.38 21.61 -13.90
CA ASN A 188 -7.57 22.73 -14.81
C ASN A 188 -8.16 22.26 -16.13
N GLY A 189 -9.49 22.24 -16.23
CA GLY A 189 -10.30 22.77 -17.35
C GLY A 189 -10.03 22.38 -18.82
N ASP A 190 -9.00 21.65 -19.19
CA ASP A 190 -8.78 21.22 -20.58
C ASP A 190 -9.48 19.88 -20.82
N VAL A 191 -10.78 19.99 -21.09
CA VAL A 191 -11.72 18.89 -21.36
C VAL A 191 -11.21 17.95 -22.47
N GLY A 192 -10.40 18.45 -23.41
CA GLY A 192 -9.83 17.67 -24.52
C GLY A 192 -8.72 16.68 -24.11
N GLN A 193 -7.80 17.08 -23.23
CA GLN A 193 -6.72 16.20 -22.75
C GLN A 193 -7.18 15.29 -21.60
N ALA A 194 -8.08 15.78 -20.73
CA ALA A 194 -8.68 15.00 -19.66
C ALA A 194 -9.59 13.86 -20.18
N MET A 195 -10.28 14.04 -21.31
CA MET A 195 -11.08 12.97 -21.95
C MET A 195 -10.21 11.87 -22.57
N VAL A 196 -9.09 12.25 -23.21
CA VAL A 196 -8.15 11.28 -23.80
C VAL A 196 -7.40 10.51 -22.71
N MET A 197 -7.00 11.18 -21.62
CA MET A 197 -6.28 10.56 -20.50
C MET A 197 -7.17 9.82 -19.49
N GLY A 198 -8.38 10.34 -19.20
CA GLY A 198 -9.39 9.64 -18.40
C GLY A 198 -9.92 8.39 -19.10
N GLY A 199 -9.99 8.42 -20.44
CA GLY A 199 -10.26 7.23 -21.27
C GLY A 199 -9.16 6.16 -21.15
N GLN A 200 -7.91 6.53 -20.89
CA GLN A 200 -6.79 5.60 -20.74
C GLN A 200 -6.67 5.01 -19.32
N ALA A 201 -7.00 5.75 -18.26
CA ALA A 201 -7.13 5.18 -16.92
C ALA A 201 -8.29 4.15 -16.85
N LEU A 202 -9.41 4.46 -17.51
CA LEU A 202 -10.50 3.50 -17.73
C LEU A 202 -10.05 2.32 -18.62
N ALA A 203 -9.13 2.53 -19.56
CA ALA A 203 -8.56 1.45 -20.37
C ALA A 203 -7.65 0.51 -19.55
N VAL A 204 -6.87 0.99 -18.58
CA VAL A 204 -6.08 0.15 -17.66
C VAL A 204 -6.98 -0.72 -16.79
N GLN A 205 -8.02 -0.11 -16.22
CA GLN A 205 -8.99 -0.83 -15.40
C GLN A 205 -9.80 -1.86 -16.21
N ASN A 206 -10.01 -1.59 -17.51
CA ASN A 206 -10.65 -2.51 -18.46
C ASN A 206 -9.68 -3.52 -19.12
N GLN A 207 -8.35 -3.39 -18.99
CA GLN A 207 -7.36 -4.27 -19.62
C GLN A 207 -6.69 -5.26 -18.66
N LEU A 208 -6.84 -5.11 -17.34
CA LEU A 208 -6.53 -6.15 -16.35
C LEU A 208 -7.70 -7.13 -16.16
N ASN A 209 -8.54 -7.32 -17.18
CA ASN A 209 -9.59 -8.34 -17.13
C ASN A 209 -8.92 -9.70 -17.03
N PHE A 210 -8.84 -10.23 -15.82
CA PHE A 210 -8.33 -11.57 -15.60
C PHE A 210 -9.18 -12.57 -16.41
N SER A 211 -8.53 -13.60 -16.93
CA SER A 211 -9.27 -14.63 -17.66
C SER A 211 -10.28 -15.30 -16.73
N ARG A 212 -11.35 -15.86 -17.29
CA ARG A 212 -12.36 -16.60 -16.51
C ARG A 212 -11.73 -17.72 -15.67
N ASP A 213 -10.68 -18.34 -16.19
CA ASP A 213 -9.93 -19.40 -15.49
C ASP A 213 -9.18 -18.85 -14.27
N MET A 214 -8.53 -17.68 -14.41
CA MET A 214 -7.82 -17.00 -13.32
C MET A 214 -8.80 -16.54 -12.24
N GLU A 215 -9.96 -16.00 -12.62
CA GLU A 215 -10.99 -15.60 -11.66
C GLU A 215 -11.53 -16.81 -10.87
N ARG A 216 -11.79 -17.95 -11.53
CA ARG A 216 -12.21 -19.18 -10.83
C ARG A 216 -11.12 -19.77 -9.94
N GLU A 217 -9.86 -19.63 -10.33
CA GLU A 217 -8.72 -20.03 -9.50
C GLU A 217 -8.61 -19.14 -8.26
N ALA A 218 -8.72 -17.82 -8.44
CA ALA A 218 -8.68 -16.84 -7.35
C ALA A 218 -9.85 -17.01 -6.38
N ASP A 219 -11.07 -17.24 -6.87
CA ASP A 219 -12.24 -17.51 -6.02
C ASP A 219 -12.01 -18.76 -5.15
N ARG A 220 -11.49 -19.84 -5.74
CA ARG A 220 -11.25 -21.12 -5.05
C ARG A 220 -10.15 -21.03 -4.01
N VAL A 221 -9.01 -20.48 -4.40
CA VAL A 221 -7.85 -20.31 -3.50
C VAL A 221 -8.24 -19.33 -2.39
N GLY A 222 -8.85 -18.20 -2.74
CA GLY A 222 -9.26 -17.16 -1.80
C GLY A 222 -10.27 -17.67 -0.78
N PHE A 223 -11.28 -18.42 -1.23
CA PHE A 223 -12.24 -19.09 -0.33
C PHE A 223 -11.53 -20.07 0.62
N GLY A 224 -10.60 -20.87 0.10
CA GLY A 224 -9.80 -21.79 0.91
C GLY A 224 -8.91 -21.08 1.94
N VAL A 225 -8.32 -19.95 1.57
CA VAL A 225 -7.47 -19.14 2.44
C VAL A 225 -8.29 -18.47 3.54
N MET A 226 -9.41 -17.83 3.20
CA MET A 226 -10.22 -17.14 4.22
C MET A 226 -10.81 -18.12 5.25
N THR A 227 -11.23 -19.31 4.80
CA THR A 227 -11.79 -20.33 5.70
C THR A 227 -10.72 -20.93 6.59
N GLN A 228 -9.51 -21.16 6.06
CA GLN A 228 -8.34 -21.56 6.85
C GLN A 228 -7.93 -20.48 7.87
N ALA A 229 -8.09 -19.20 7.53
CA ALA A 229 -7.84 -18.07 8.43
C ALA A 229 -8.90 -17.91 9.53
N GLY A 230 -9.94 -18.75 9.53
CA GLY A 230 -11.02 -18.72 10.51
C GLY A 230 -12.15 -17.75 10.19
N PHE A 231 -12.17 -17.15 8.99
CA PHE A 231 -13.29 -16.34 8.52
C PHE A 231 -14.45 -17.22 8.05
N SER A 232 -15.66 -16.71 8.24
CA SER A 232 -16.91 -17.40 7.95
C SER A 232 -17.17 -17.54 6.45
N PRO A 233 -17.49 -18.75 5.93
CA PRO A 233 -17.96 -18.94 4.56
C PRO A 233 -19.20 -18.11 4.21
N GLN A 234 -20.02 -17.75 5.20
CA GLN A 234 -21.19 -16.90 5.02
C GLN A 234 -20.81 -15.47 4.61
N GLY A 235 -19.62 -14.98 5.02
CA GLY A 235 -19.08 -13.71 4.53
C GLY A 235 -18.86 -13.73 3.01
N ALA A 236 -18.36 -14.85 2.48
CA ALA A 236 -18.20 -15.02 1.04
C ALA A 236 -19.55 -15.10 0.33
N ALA A 237 -20.52 -15.84 0.89
CA ALA A 237 -21.87 -15.88 0.35
C ALA A 237 -22.52 -14.49 0.27
N ALA A 238 -22.45 -13.72 1.35
CA ALA A 238 -22.99 -12.36 1.42
C ALA A 238 -22.29 -11.41 0.43
N MET A 239 -20.97 -11.52 0.28
CA MET A 239 -20.23 -10.68 -0.67
C MET A 239 -20.59 -11.03 -2.12
N PHE A 240 -20.68 -12.33 -2.46
CA PHE A 240 -21.11 -12.77 -3.80
C PHE A 240 -22.55 -12.38 -4.12
N GLU A 241 -23.45 -12.39 -3.15
CA GLU A 241 -24.82 -11.90 -3.31
C GLU A 241 -24.83 -10.40 -3.63
N LYS A 242 -24.04 -9.59 -2.91
CA LYS A 242 -23.89 -8.14 -3.19
C LYS A 242 -23.36 -7.89 -4.59
N LEU A 243 -22.33 -8.63 -5.01
CA LEU A 243 -21.77 -8.53 -6.36
C LEU A 243 -22.77 -8.97 -7.44
N GLN A 244 -23.53 -10.04 -7.20
CA GLN A 244 -24.57 -10.50 -8.11
C GLN A 244 -25.69 -9.48 -8.25
N TYR A 245 -26.13 -8.87 -7.14
CA TYR A 245 -27.13 -7.82 -7.14
C TYR A 245 -26.65 -6.59 -7.94
N ALA A 246 -25.41 -6.14 -7.69
CA ALA A 246 -24.81 -5.03 -8.43
C ALA A 246 -24.66 -5.32 -9.94
N ALA A 247 -24.29 -6.55 -10.31
CA ALA A 247 -24.16 -6.96 -11.70
C ALA A 247 -25.51 -6.98 -12.45
N ARG A 248 -26.62 -7.30 -11.76
CA ARG A 248 -27.97 -7.39 -12.38
C ARG A 248 -28.60 -6.02 -12.64
N LEU A 249 -28.30 -5.03 -11.80
CA LEU A 249 -28.98 -3.73 -11.86
C LEU A 249 -28.40 -2.74 -12.87
N ASN A 250 -27.48 -3.19 -13.73
CA ASN A 250 -26.66 -2.32 -14.58
C ASN A 250 -25.95 -1.28 -13.70
N ASP A 251 -24.78 -1.66 -13.18
CA ASP A 251 -23.95 -0.83 -12.32
C ASP A 251 -23.98 0.65 -12.74
N ASN A 252 -24.38 1.53 -11.82
CA ASN A 252 -24.39 2.98 -12.03
C ASN A 252 -22.98 3.58 -12.10
N GLY A 253 -21.94 2.73 -12.17
CA GLY A 253 -20.53 3.05 -12.19
C GLY A 253 -19.85 2.97 -10.82
N SER A 254 -20.57 2.58 -9.76
CA SER A 254 -20.05 2.51 -8.38
C SER A 254 -19.31 1.22 -8.05
N TYR A 255 -19.41 0.19 -8.89
CA TYR A 255 -18.67 -1.07 -8.77
C TYR A 255 -17.64 -1.27 -9.90
N PRO A 256 -16.59 -0.42 -10.02
CA PRO A 256 -15.48 -0.70 -10.91
C PRO A 256 -14.86 -2.09 -10.73
N TYR A 257 -14.94 -2.67 -9.53
CA TYR A 257 -14.52 -4.05 -9.24
C TYR A 257 -15.11 -5.08 -10.21
N LEU A 258 -16.39 -4.94 -10.60
CA LEU A 258 -17.03 -5.88 -11.52
C LEU A 258 -16.54 -5.75 -12.97
N ARG A 259 -15.83 -4.67 -13.30
CA ARG A 259 -15.20 -4.50 -14.62
C ARG A 259 -13.91 -5.31 -14.72
N SER A 260 -13.04 -5.22 -13.69
CA SER A 260 -11.80 -5.99 -13.63
C SER A 260 -12.01 -7.46 -13.22
N HIS A 261 -13.05 -7.73 -12.42
CA HIS A 261 -13.44 -9.07 -11.94
C HIS A 261 -14.86 -9.42 -12.39
N PRO A 262 -15.07 -9.73 -13.69
CA PRO A 262 -16.41 -9.99 -14.21
C PRO A 262 -17.03 -11.23 -13.54
N LEU A 263 -18.17 -11.02 -12.88
CA LEU A 263 -18.96 -12.09 -12.28
C LEU A 263 -19.81 -12.78 -13.34
N ASN A 264 -19.69 -14.10 -13.49
CA ASN A 264 -20.46 -14.90 -14.43
C ASN A 264 -21.24 -16.02 -13.72
N SER A 265 -22.18 -16.65 -14.44
CA SER A 265 -23.03 -17.71 -13.89
C SER A 265 -22.23 -18.92 -13.39
N GLU A 266 -21.10 -19.25 -14.03
CA GLU A 266 -20.23 -20.37 -13.62
C GLU A 266 -19.57 -20.10 -12.26
N ARG A 267 -19.00 -18.90 -12.06
CA ARG A 267 -18.39 -18.49 -10.78
C ARG A 267 -19.41 -18.48 -9.66
N ILE A 268 -20.59 -17.93 -9.94
CA ILE A 268 -21.72 -17.93 -8.99
C ILE A 268 -22.10 -19.36 -8.62
N ALA A 269 -22.24 -20.26 -9.60
CA ALA A 269 -22.60 -21.65 -9.36
C ALA A 269 -21.51 -22.41 -8.59
N ASP A 270 -20.22 -22.22 -8.93
CA ASP A 270 -19.10 -22.84 -8.20
C ASP A 270 -19.06 -22.36 -6.76
N MET A 271 -19.19 -21.04 -6.53
CA MET A 271 -19.22 -20.47 -5.19
C MET A 271 -20.45 -20.91 -4.41
N GLN A 272 -21.65 -20.90 -5.01
CA GLN A 272 -22.86 -21.43 -4.36
C GLN A 272 -22.72 -22.90 -3.98
N GLY A 273 -22.08 -23.73 -4.82
CA GLY A 273 -21.76 -25.12 -4.49
C GLY A 273 -20.82 -25.25 -3.30
N ARG A 274 -19.88 -24.31 -3.12
CA ARG A 274 -18.99 -24.24 -1.95
C ARG A 274 -19.68 -23.66 -0.72
N PHE A 275 -20.63 -22.75 -0.92
CA PHE A 275 -21.47 -22.14 0.12
C PHE A 275 -22.56 -23.08 0.62
N GLN A 276 -22.80 -24.23 -0.04
CA GLN A 276 -23.68 -25.28 0.49
C GLN A 276 -23.07 -25.85 1.76
N LEU A 277 -23.27 -25.07 2.82
CA LEU A 277 -23.11 -25.35 4.21
C LEU A 277 -24.08 -26.46 4.60
N ARG A 278 -23.64 -27.24 5.59
CA ARG A 278 -24.43 -28.24 6.31
C ARG A 278 -25.91 -27.83 6.44
N PRO A 279 -26.86 -28.68 6.04
CA PRO A 279 -28.28 -28.43 6.26
C PRO A 279 -28.54 -28.03 7.73
N GLY A 280 -29.18 -26.87 7.95
CA GLY A 280 -29.64 -26.45 9.29
C GLY A 280 -28.86 -25.31 9.97
N VAL A 281 -27.84 -24.72 9.34
CA VAL A 281 -27.08 -23.59 9.93
C VAL A 281 -27.15 -22.38 9.00
N GLN A 282 -28.11 -21.48 9.24
CA GLN A 282 -28.09 -20.09 8.74
C GLN A 282 -27.79 -19.18 9.93
N PRO A 283 -26.52 -18.96 10.32
CA PRO A 283 -26.20 -17.84 11.17
C PRO A 283 -26.27 -16.60 10.28
N VAL A 284 -27.31 -15.80 10.45
CA VAL A 284 -27.28 -14.39 10.06
C VAL A 284 -25.98 -13.82 10.64
N MET A 285 -25.07 -13.34 9.80
CA MET A 285 -23.87 -12.65 10.28
C MET A 285 -24.34 -11.33 10.91
N PRO A 286 -24.44 -11.23 12.25
CA PRO A 286 -24.97 -10.02 12.85
C PRO A 286 -23.95 -8.91 12.67
N LEU A 287 -24.41 -7.72 12.28
CA LEU A 287 -23.55 -6.54 12.25
C LEU A 287 -23.00 -6.29 13.66
N VAL A 288 -21.69 -6.31 13.80
CA VAL A 288 -20.99 -5.99 15.04
C VAL A 288 -20.66 -4.50 15.12
N MET A 289 -20.62 -3.95 16.33
CA MET A 289 -20.50 -2.50 16.55
C MET A 289 -19.20 -1.94 15.97
N ASP A 290 -18.07 -2.59 16.24
CA ASP A 290 -16.76 -2.14 15.79
C ASP A 290 -16.65 -2.10 14.26
N HIS A 291 -17.17 -3.12 13.57
CA HIS A 291 -17.25 -3.11 12.11
C HIS A 291 -18.13 -1.97 11.58
N ALA A 292 -19.30 -1.75 12.18
CA ALA A 292 -20.18 -0.65 11.80
C ALA A 292 -19.49 0.72 11.94
N MET A 293 -18.68 0.89 12.98
CA MET A 293 -17.90 2.11 13.23
C MET A 293 -16.74 2.29 12.25
N VAL A 294 -16.01 1.21 11.91
CA VAL A 294 -14.95 1.27 10.88
C VAL A 294 -15.53 1.56 9.49
N SER A 295 -16.66 0.94 9.15
CA SER A 295 -17.38 1.23 7.91
C SER A 295 -17.82 2.70 7.86
N ALA A 296 -18.33 3.25 8.97
CA ALA A 296 -18.62 4.67 9.11
C ALA A 296 -17.38 5.56 8.93
N ARG A 297 -16.24 5.19 9.55
CA ARG A 297 -14.95 5.90 9.38
C ARG A 297 -14.53 5.96 7.92
N ALA A 298 -14.57 4.83 7.20
CA ALA A 298 -14.24 4.75 5.78
C ALA A 298 -15.11 5.70 4.94
N ARG A 299 -16.42 5.72 5.20
CA ARG A 299 -17.36 6.62 4.53
C ARG A 299 -17.02 8.09 4.77
N VAL A 300 -16.70 8.51 5.99
CA VAL A 300 -16.29 9.91 6.28
C VAL A 300 -14.96 10.25 5.62
N LEU A 301 -13.96 9.38 5.72
CA LEU A 301 -12.62 9.59 5.14
C LEU A 301 -12.61 9.64 3.61
N SER A 302 -13.63 9.08 2.95
CA SER A 302 -13.85 9.19 1.50
C SER A 302 -14.32 10.59 1.05
N ARG A 303 -14.39 11.53 2.00
CA ARG A 303 -14.70 12.96 1.85
C ARG A 303 -16.03 13.30 1.17
N PRO A 304 -17.21 12.87 1.68
CA PRO A 304 -18.59 13.23 1.36
C PRO A 304 -18.94 14.29 0.31
N GLY A 305 -18.36 15.46 0.53
CA GLY A 305 -19.08 16.71 0.39
C GLY A 305 -19.71 17.11 1.74
N VAL A 306 -19.77 18.42 1.98
CA VAL A 306 -20.26 19.01 3.24
C VAL A 306 -21.72 18.65 3.52
N ASP A 307 -22.56 18.56 2.49
CA ASP A 307 -24.00 18.27 2.65
C ASP A 307 -24.24 16.86 3.19
N VAL A 308 -23.48 15.87 2.72
CA VAL A 308 -23.56 14.50 3.22
C VAL A 308 -23.10 14.43 4.69
N LEU A 309 -22.06 15.18 5.05
CA LEU A 309 -21.60 15.24 6.43
C LEU A 309 -22.68 15.82 7.36
N ARG A 310 -23.37 16.89 6.93
CA ARG A 310 -24.50 17.47 7.69
C ARG A 310 -25.65 16.49 7.84
N LEU A 311 -26.00 15.77 6.76
CA LEU A 311 -27.04 14.74 6.80
C LEU A 311 -26.72 13.65 7.84
N TRP A 312 -25.46 13.20 7.93
CA TRP A 312 -25.08 12.20 8.93
C TRP A 312 -25.13 12.74 10.36
N VAL A 313 -24.78 14.00 10.57
CA VAL A 313 -24.95 14.66 11.88
C VAL A 313 -26.42 14.65 12.30
N GLU A 314 -27.33 15.02 11.39
CA GLU A 314 -28.78 15.04 11.63
C GLU A 314 -29.37 13.64 11.83
N ALA A 315 -28.88 12.64 11.08
CA ALA A 315 -29.35 11.26 11.15
C ALA A 315 -29.21 10.66 12.55
N ALA A 316 -28.23 11.09 13.36
CA ALA A 316 -28.06 10.64 14.74
C ALA A 316 -29.15 11.13 15.72
N GLY A 317 -30.04 12.01 15.28
CA GLY A 317 -31.22 12.46 16.02
C GLY A 317 -32.55 12.03 15.39
N SER A 318 -32.53 11.24 14.31
CA SER A 318 -33.73 10.92 13.55
C SER A 318 -34.57 9.78 14.18
N GLY A 319 -35.82 9.64 13.73
CA GLY A 319 -36.67 8.50 14.09
C GLY A 319 -36.12 7.16 13.57
N GLU A 320 -35.27 7.16 12.53
CA GLU A 320 -34.59 5.95 12.04
C GLU A 320 -33.53 5.48 13.03
N PHE A 321 -32.77 6.41 13.64
CA PHE A 321 -31.80 6.09 14.68
C PHE A 321 -32.46 5.34 15.85
N ALA A 322 -33.64 5.79 16.28
CA ALA A 322 -34.38 5.17 17.39
C ALA A 322 -34.82 3.72 17.07
N LYS A 323 -35.05 3.38 15.80
CA LYS A 323 -35.46 2.04 15.34
C LYS A 323 -34.28 1.13 14.98
N ALA A 324 -33.09 1.69 14.79
CA ALA A 324 -31.90 0.97 14.36
C ALA A 324 -31.36 0.01 15.45
N ALA A 325 -30.75 -1.09 15.02
CA ALA A 325 -30.10 -2.04 15.92
C ALA A 325 -28.89 -1.39 16.64
N PRO A 326 -28.45 -1.92 17.81
CA PRO A 326 -27.33 -1.38 18.56
C PRO A 326 -26.05 -1.08 17.76
N ALA A 327 -25.64 -1.98 16.87
CA ALA A 327 -24.46 -1.78 16.02
C ALA A 327 -24.67 -0.70 14.95
N GLN A 328 -25.88 -0.63 14.38
CA GLN A 328 -26.23 0.44 13.44
C GLN A 328 -26.22 1.80 14.14
N GLN A 329 -26.77 1.88 15.36
CA GLN A 329 -26.72 3.10 16.18
C GLN A 329 -25.27 3.52 16.47
N ALA A 330 -24.38 2.57 16.82
CA ALA A 330 -22.97 2.86 17.03
C ALA A 330 -22.30 3.41 15.76
N GLY A 331 -22.53 2.78 14.60
CA GLY A 331 -22.04 3.28 13.30
C GLY A 331 -22.58 4.67 12.94
N MET A 332 -23.87 4.93 13.15
CA MET A 332 -24.49 6.24 12.91
C MET A 332 -23.91 7.32 13.82
N LEU A 333 -23.75 7.05 15.12
CA LEU A 333 -23.14 7.98 16.06
C LEU A 333 -21.67 8.25 15.73
N TYR A 334 -20.93 7.22 15.29
CA TYR A 334 -19.55 7.38 14.86
C TYR A 334 -19.44 8.28 13.63
N ALA A 335 -20.24 7.98 12.58
CA ALA A 335 -20.29 8.79 11.37
C ALA A 335 -20.64 10.25 11.70
N ALA A 336 -21.66 10.46 12.53
CA ALA A 336 -22.13 11.78 12.94
C ALA A 336 -21.06 12.56 13.74
N ALA A 337 -20.44 11.92 14.74
CA ALA A 337 -19.40 12.55 15.55
C ALA A 337 -18.19 12.93 14.68
N PHE A 338 -17.74 12.02 13.81
CA PHE A 338 -16.60 12.28 12.94
C PHE A 338 -16.93 13.34 11.87
N ALA A 339 -18.13 13.28 11.28
CA ALA A 339 -18.61 14.30 10.35
C ALA A 339 -18.67 15.70 11.00
N ALA A 340 -19.15 15.81 12.24
CA ALA A 340 -19.14 17.07 12.98
C ALA A 340 -17.71 17.57 13.24
N THR A 341 -16.75 16.68 13.51
CA THR A 341 -15.33 17.02 13.62
C THR A 341 -14.77 17.57 12.30
N GLU A 342 -15.06 16.93 11.17
CA GLU A 342 -14.65 17.41 9.84
C GLU A 342 -15.29 18.76 9.47
N LEU A 343 -16.52 19.00 9.93
CA LEU A 343 -17.23 20.28 9.81
C LEU A 343 -16.73 21.35 10.80
N ARG A 344 -15.82 20.99 11.70
CA ARG A 344 -15.29 21.82 12.79
C ARG A 344 -16.35 22.29 13.80
N ASP A 345 -17.48 21.61 13.88
CA ASP A 345 -18.47 21.80 14.95
C ASP A 345 -18.10 20.93 16.16
N PHE A 346 -17.07 21.37 16.89
CA PHE A 346 -16.52 20.62 18.01
C PHE A 346 -17.46 20.53 19.22
N THR A 347 -18.51 21.35 19.28
CA THR A 347 -19.52 21.26 20.33
C THR A 347 -20.44 20.07 20.04
N VAL A 348 -20.97 20.00 18.82
CA VAL A 348 -21.79 18.87 18.38
C VAL A 348 -20.99 17.57 18.34
N ALA A 349 -19.75 17.61 17.84
CA ALA A 349 -18.88 16.44 17.79
C ALA A 349 -18.66 15.81 19.17
N ARG A 350 -18.38 16.63 20.21
CA ARG A 350 -18.22 16.15 21.59
C ARG A 350 -19.50 15.53 22.15
N ALA A 351 -20.65 16.16 21.91
CA ALA A 351 -21.94 15.64 22.36
C ALA A 351 -22.23 14.27 21.73
N LEU A 352 -22.00 14.14 20.42
CA LEU A 352 -22.17 12.87 19.70
C LEU A 352 -21.14 11.81 20.13
N ALA A 353 -19.87 12.19 20.33
CA ALA A 353 -18.84 11.30 20.84
C ALA A 353 -19.15 10.80 22.26
N SER A 354 -19.76 11.61 23.13
CA SER A 354 -20.22 11.16 24.46
C SER A 354 -21.32 10.11 24.34
N ARG A 355 -22.34 10.38 23.52
CA ARG A 355 -23.43 9.42 23.24
C ARG A 355 -22.89 8.12 22.65
N LEU A 356 -21.91 8.21 21.75
CA LEU A 356 -21.23 7.05 21.18
C LEU A 356 -20.55 6.22 22.27
N ARG A 357 -19.76 6.85 23.14
CA ARG A 357 -19.06 6.16 24.23
C ARG A 357 -20.02 5.41 25.17
N GLU A 358 -21.17 6.01 25.48
CA GLU A 358 -22.24 5.36 26.25
C GLU A 358 -22.82 4.15 25.49
N ARG A 359 -23.14 4.32 24.20
CA ARG A 359 -23.69 3.26 23.34
C ARG A 359 -22.76 2.05 23.24
N THR A 360 -21.45 2.30 23.24
CA THR A 360 -20.39 1.28 23.08
C THR A 360 -19.84 0.76 24.42
N ALA A 361 -20.30 1.26 25.58
CA ALA A 361 -19.66 0.99 26.87
C ALA A 361 -19.57 -0.50 27.24
N SER A 362 -20.50 -1.32 26.76
CA SER A 362 -20.54 -2.77 27.01
C SER A 362 -19.76 -3.61 25.99
N ASP A 363 -19.16 -2.99 24.96
CA ASP A 363 -18.43 -3.65 23.88
C ASP A 363 -17.01 -3.06 23.83
N ALA A 364 -16.01 -3.81 24.30
CA ALA A 364 -14.66 -3.29 24.48
C ALA A 364 -13.99 -2.84 23.17
N PRO A 365 -14.03 -3.60 22.05
CA PRO A 365 -13.55 -3.12 20.75
C PRO A 365 -14.23 -1.82 20.29
N ALA A 366 -15.55 -1.74 20.40
CA ALA A 366 -16.28 -0.54 20.02
C ALA A 366 -15.96 0.65 20.96
N ALA A 367 -15.88 0.42 22.27
CA ALA A 367 -15.50 1.44 23.25
C ALA A 367 -14.09 2.00 22.99
N ARG A 368 -13.15 1.16 22.51
CA ARG A 368 -11.82 1.59 22.07
C ARG A 368 -11.92 2.55 20.89
N LEU A 369 -12.64 2.18 19.82
CA LEU A 369 -12.82 3.05 18.65
C LEU A 369 -13.51 4.38 18.99
N ALA A 370 -14.51 4.36 19.88
CA ALA A 370 -15.18 5.57 20.35
C ALA A 370 -14.23 6.51 21.10
N ARG A 371 -13.31 5.94 21.90
CA ARG A 371 -12.28 6.70 22.63
C ARG A 371 -11.25 7.32 21.70
N LEU A 372 -10.80 6.58 20.68
CA LEU A 372 -9.88 7.08 19.66
C LEU A 372 -10.49 8.26 18.89
N LEU A 373 -11.74 8.13 18.43
CA LEU A 373 -12.44 9.22 17.74
C LEU A 373 -12.62 10.46 18.64
N ALA A 374 -12.91 10.26 19.93
CA ALA A 374 -12.99 11.37 20.87
C ALA A 374 -11.64 12.07 21.05
N ALA A 375 -10.52 11.33 21.13
CA ALA A 375 -9.18 11.90 21.19
C ALA A 375 -8.81 12.66 19.91
N GLU A 376 -9.12 12.11 18.73
CA GLU A 376 -8.98 12.78 17.43
C GLU A 376 -9.76 14.10 17.38
N THR A 377 -10.99 14.09 17.87
CA THR A 377 -11.86 15.28 17.95
C THR A 377 -11.24 16.37 18.82
N GLU A 378 -10.68 16.00 19.98
CA GLU A 378 -10.01 16.96 20.85
C GLU A 378 -8.70 17.49 20.25
N LEU A 379 -7.93 16.67 19.54
CA LEU A 379 -6.74 17.12 18.79
C LEU A 379 -7.12 18.11 17.70
N ALA A 380 -8.16 17.81 16.91
CA ALA A 380 -8.69 18.70 15.87
C ALA A 380 -9.23 20.02 16.45
N ALA A 381 -9.79 19.98 17.66
CA ALA A 381 -10.27 21.15 18.39
C ALA A 381 -9.15 21.97 19.07
N GLY A 382 -7.88 21.57 18.92
CA GLY A 382 -6.74 22.24 19.55
C GLY A 382 -6.65 22.02 21.06
N GLN A 383 -7.20 20.91 21.56
CA GLN A 383 -7.25 20.54 22.99
C GLN A 383 -6.42 19.28 23.29
N PRO A 384 -5.09 19.30 23.08
CA PRO A 384 -4.27 18.10 23.17
C PRO A 384 -4.20 17.51 24.59
N GLY A 385 -4.40 18.32 25.64
CA GLY A 385 -4.49 17.82 27.02
C GLY A 385 -5.73 16.96 27.26
N ARG A 386 -6.88 17.31 26.64
CA ARG A 386 -8.10 16.49 26.70
C ARG A 386 -7.94 15.21 25.89
N ALA A 387 -7.30 15.30 24.72
CA ALA A 387 -6.97 14.12 23.93
C ALA A 387 -6.06 13.16 24.70
N ALA A 388 -4.99 13.66 25.33
CA ALA A 388 -4.08 12.84 26.14
C ALA A 388 -4.79 12.13 27.30
N ALA A 389 -5.77 12.78 27.95
CA ALA A 389 -6.56 12.16 29.02
C ALA A 389 -7.46 11.00 28.54
N LEU A 390 -7.72 10.91 27.23
CA LEU A 390 -8.48 9.82 26.61
C LEU A 390 -7.58 8.68 26.12
N LEU A 391 -6.26 8.83 26.12
CA LEU A 391 -5.34 7.86 25.51
C LEU A 391 -4.52 7.16 26.58
N ASP A 392 -4.28 5.86 26.37
CA ASP A 392 -3.30 5.12 27.17
C ASP A 392 -1.93 5.21 26.50
N VAL A 393 -1.01 5.99 27.07
CA VAL A 393 0.37 6.12 26.58
C VAL A 393 1.18 4.82 26.66
N ARG A 394 0.68 3.81 27.38
CA ARG A 394 1.28 2.47 27.47
C ARG A 394 0.80 1.52 26.38
N ALA A 395 -0.29 1.85 25.69
CA ALA A 395 -0.75 1.10 24.53
C ALA A 395 0.35 1.06 23.46
N ARG A 396 0.40 -0.05 22.73
CA ARG A 396 1.43 -0.34 21.72
C ARG A 396 0.82 -0.62 20.35
N GLU A 397 -0.49 -0.52 20.27
CA GLU A 397 -1.26 -0.50 19.05
C GLU A 397 -1.01 0.81 18.30
N ARG A 398 -0.96 0.72 16.98
CA ARG A 398 -0.58 1.84 16.11
C ARG A 398 -1.47 3.08 16.31
N PRO A 399 -2.82 2.99 16.40
CA PRO A 399 -3.67 4.18 16.56
C PRO A 399 -3.40 4.95 17.86
N GLU A 400 -3.32 4.25 19.00
CA GLU A 400 -3.05 4.87 20.29
C GLU A 400 -1.68 5.53 20.30
N MET A 401 -0.65 4.85 19.77
CA MET A 401 0.69 5.42 19.71
C MET A 401 0.73 6.69 18.85
N MET A 402 0.10 6.66 17.67
CA MET A 402 0.07 7.81 16.77
C MET A 402 -0.66 9.01 17.39
N LEU A 403 -1.84 8.79 17.98
CA LEU A 403 -2.60 9.86 18.64
C LEU A 403 -1.90 10.37 19.90
N SER A 404 -1.29 9.48 20.69
CA SER A 404 -0.54 9.87 21.90
C SER A 404 0.70 10.68 21.53
N ALA A 405 1.40 10.31 20.47
CA ALA A 405 2.53 11.06 19.94
C ALA A 405 2.11 12.43 19.42
N GLN A 406 0.98 12.53 18.71
CA GLN A 406 0.44 13.80 18.25
C GLN A 406 0.06 14.73 19.42
N ALA A 407 -0.58 14.19 20.45
CA ALA A 407 -0.90 14.92 21.68
C ALA A 407 0.37 15.39 22.41
N ALA A 408 1.35 14.50 22.57
CA ALA A 408 2.64 14.79 23.20
C ALA A 408 3.42 15.88 22.46
N ALA A 409 3.46 15.83 21.12
CA ALA A 409 4.08 16.86 20.28
C ALA A 409 3.39 18.22 20.46
N SER A 410 2.06 18.23 20.44
CA SER A 410 1.25 19.44 20.61
C SER A 410 1.40 20.08 22.00
N LEU A 411 1.58 19.25 23.04
CA LEU A 411 1.85 19.66 24.41
C LEU A 411 3.32 20.07 24.66
N ARG A 412 4.20 19.93 23.65
CA ARG A 412 5.65 20.11 23.79
C ARG A 412 6.26 19.20 24.86
N ALA A 413 5.69 18.00 25.04
CA ALA A 413 6.16 16.97 25.95
C ALA A 413 6.43 15.64 25.21
N PRO A 414 7.34 15.62 24.22
CA PRO A 414 7.54 14.49 23.30
C PRO A 414 8.20 13.24 23.94
N ALA A 415 8.89 13.41 25.07
CA ALA A 415 9.75 12.37 25.65
C ALA A 415 9.06 10.99 25.88
N PRO A 416 7.81 10.91 26.39
CA PRO A 416 7.15 9.63 26.63
C PRO A 416 6.89 8.80 25.37
N MET A 417 6.84 9.44 24.19
CA MET A 417 6.44 8.79 22.93
C MET A 417 7.61 8.48 22.00
N VAL A 418 8.82 8.99 22.27
CA VAL A 418 9.98 8.68 21.42
C VAL A 418 10.39 7.21 21.48
N ALA A 419 10.50 6.62 22.67
CA ALA A 419 10.90 5.22 22.78
C ALA A 419 9.88 4.26 22.15
N PRO A 420 8.56 4.36 22.43
CA PRO A 420 7.55 3.53 21.78
C PRO A 420 7.59 3.60 20.25
N LEU A 421 7.69 4.80 19.67
CA LEU A 421 7.71 4.96 18.22
C LEU A 421 9.02 4.46 17.59
N ARG A 422 10.16 4.65 18.26
CA ARG A 422 11.45 4.09 17.83
C ARG A 422 11.42 2.56 17.83
N ASP A 423 10.87 1.96 18.88
CA ASP A 423 10.79 0.51 19.01
C ASP A 423 9.80 -0.08 17.96
N TRP A 424 8.72 0.65 17.65
CA TRP A 424 7.80 0.29 16.56
C TRP A 424 8.52 0.22 15.21
N VAL A 425 9.21 1.30 14.80
CA VAL A 425 9.86 1.34 13.48
C VAL A 425 11.04 0.38 13.34
N ALA A 426 11.60 -0.10 14.46
CA ALA A 426 12.60 -1.17 14.43
C ALA A 426 12.01 -2.51 13.96
N THR A 427 10.73 -2.76 14.23
CA THR A 427 10.00 -3.97 13.81
C THR A 427 9.11 -3.74 12.59
N HIS A 428 8.75 -2.49 12.31
CA HIS A 428 7.91 -2.05 11.19
C HIS A 428 8.63 -0.96 10.36
N PRO A 429 9.79 -1.25 9.75
CA PRO A 429 10.61 -0.23 9.10
C PRO A 429 9.94 0.43 7.88
N ARG A 430 8.87 -0.17 7.34
CA ARG A 430 8.07 0.36 6.22
C ARG A 430 6.91 1.27 6.65
N ASP A 431 6.75 1.53 7.95
CA ASP A 431 5.71 2.43 8.45
C ASP A 431 6.18 3.91 8.36
N ALA A 432 5.95 4.51 7.19
CA ALA A 432 6.33 5.89 6.94
C ALA A 432 5.62 6.90 7.86
N GLY A 433 4.36 6.63 8.26
CA GLY A 433 3.60 7.51 9.15
C GLY A 433 4.26 7.63 10.52
N VAL A 434 4.69 6.49 11.07
CA VAL A 434 5.38 6.47 12.37
C VAL A 434 6.77 7.09 12.29
N TRP A 435 7.53 6.86 11.20
CA TRP A 435 8.81 7.55 10.99
C TRP A 435 8.66 9.07 10.96
N ARG A 436 7.64 9.60 10.27
CA ARG A 436 7.37 11.04 10.23
C ARG A 436 6.98 11.59 11.60
N MET A 437 6.15 10.87 12.34
CA MET A 437 5.79 11.28 13.70
C MET A 437 7.02 11.28 14.62
N LEU A 438 7.88 10.26 14.52
CA LEU A 438 9.13 10.19 15.28
C LEU A 438 10.07 11.36 14.95
N ALA A 439 10.17 11.76 13.67
CA ALA A 439 10.92 12.95 13.28
C ALA A 439 10.36 14.23 13.92
N GLN A 440 9.04 14.39 13.97
CA GLN A 440 8.41 15.52 14.65
C GLN A 440 8.72 15.55 16.15
N LEU A 441 8.72 14.39 16.81
CA LEU A 441 9.09 14.29 18.23
C LEU A 441 10.56 14.65 18.47
N TYR A 442 11.49 14.21 17.62
CA TYR A 442 12.91 14.59 17.72
C TYR A 442 13.12 16.08 17.49
N ASN A 443 12.44 16.69 16.51
CA ASN A 443 12.46 18.13 16.31
C ASN A 443 11.96 18.88 17.56
N ALA A 444 10.89 18.40 18.20
CA ALA A 444 10.38 18.96 19.45
C ALA A 444 11.35 18.81 20.64
N GLN A 445 12.27 17.84 20.60
CA GLN A 445 13.36 17.68 21.58
C GLN A 445 14.64 18.43 21.21
N ASN A 446 14.64 19.21 20.12
CA ASN A 446 15.83 19.86 19.59
C ASN A 446 16.95 18.85 19.25
N GLU A 447 16.58 17.68 18.72
CA GLU A 447 17.48 16.65 18.20
C GLU A 447 17.45 16.61 16.65
N PRO A 448 17.96 17.65 15.96
CA PRO A 448 17.76 17.81 14.51
C PRO A 448 18.39 16.68 13.69
N LEU A 449 19.51 16.10 14.16
CA LEU A 449 20.17 15.03 13.43
C LEU A 449 19.33 13.75 13.38
N ARG A 450 18.73 13.36 14.52
CA ARG A 450 17.81 12.22 14.59
C ARG A 450 16.51 12.49 13.84
N ALA A 451 16.03 13.73 13.87
CA ALA A 451 14.85 14.13 13.11
C ALA A 451 15.06 13.98 11.60
N ILE A 452 16.16 14.51 11.05
CA ILE A 452 16.48 14.40 9.61
C ILE A 452 16.66 12.93 9.20
N ARG A 453 17.31 12.11 10.04
CA ARG A 453 17.41 10.66 9.80
C ARG A 453 16.03 10.01 9.72
N ALA A 454 15.15 10.29 10.68
CA ALA A 454 13.79 9.73 10.68
C ALA A 454 12.97 10.20 9.45
N GLU A 455 13.16 11.44 8.98
CA GLU A 455 12.58 11.91 7.71
C GLU A 455 13.15 11.15 6.49
N ALA A 456 14.45 10.85 6.50
CA ALA A 456 15.07 10.06 5.44
C ALA A 456 14.50 8.64 5.40
N GLU A 457 14.36 7.98 6.55
CA GLU A 457 13.77 6.64 6.65
C GLU A 457 12.28 6.63 6.28
N ALA A 458 11.53 7.69 6.59
CA ALA A 458 10.16 7.85 6.11
C ALA A 458 10.06 7.85 4.58
N ASN A 459 11.03 8.47 3.90
CA ASN A 459 11.11 8.46 2.44
C ASN A 459 11.52 7.09 1.90
N VAL A 460 12.45 6.39 2.57
CA VAL A 460 12.79 4.99 2.24
C VAL A 460 11.55 4.09 2.34
N ALA A 461 10.74 4.26 3.38
CA ALA A 461 9.55 3.46 3.63
C ALA A 461 8.52 3.54 2.48
N ILE A 462 8.40 4.70 1.83
CA ILE A 462 7.54 4.90 0.64
C ILE A 462 8.28 4.79 -0.70
N LEU A 463 9.51 4.24 -0.69
CA LEU A 463 10.34 4.06 -1.89
C LEU A 463 10.73 5.37 -2.60
N ASP A 464 10.71 6.51 -1.89
CA ASP A 464 11.23 7.78 -2.40
C ASP A 464 12.74 7.89 -2.12
N TYR A 465 13.54 7.06 -2.78
CA TYR A 465 14.99 7.00 -2.51
C TYR A 465 15.73 8.28 -2.87
N ALA A 466 15.23 9.05 -3.85
CA ALA A 466 15.78 10.36 -4.17
C ALA A 466 15.58 11.34 -2.99
N GLY A 467 14.35 11.45 -2.48
CA GLY A 467 14.05 12.26 -1.30
C GLY A 467 14.79 11.76 -0.05
N ALA A 468 14.95 10.45 0.14
CA ALA A 468 15.72 9.88 1.23
C ALA A 468 17.21 10.25 1.16
N ARG A 469 17.83 10.14 -0.02
CA ARG A 469 19.23 10.52 -0.25
C ARG A 469 19.45 11.99 0.10
N ASP A 470 18.56 12.87 -0.34
CA ASP A 470 18.70 14.31 -0.09
C ASP A 470 18.63 14.62 1.42
N ARG A 471 17.78 13.91 2.17
CA ARG A 471 17.72 14.00 3.64
C ARG A 471 18.97 13.44 4.32
N PHE A 472 19.48 12.29 3.90
CA PHE A 472 20.74 11.75 4.44
C PHE A 472 21.93 12.67 4.17
N LYS A 473 21.99 13.29 2.98
CA LYS A 473 23.02 14.29 2.67
C LYS A 473 22.90 15.52 3.56
N ALA A 474 21.69 16.03 3.80
CA ALA A 474 21.47 17.13 4.74
C ALA A 474 21.92 16.78 6.17
N ALA A 475 21.73 15.54 6.61
CA ALA A 475 22.23 15.06 7.90
C ALA A 475 23.77 15.05 7.95
N GLN A 476 24.43 14.56 6.90
CA GLN A 476 25.90 14.58 6.79
C GLN A 476 26.47 16.00 6.78
N ASP A 477 25.82 16.93 6.08
CA ASP A 477 26.23 18.34 6.04
C ASP A 477 26.06 19.00 7.41
N LEU A 478 24.99 18.67 8.15
CA LEU A 478 24.78 19.13 9.51
C LEU A 478 25.89 18.63 10.46
N MET A 479 26.30 17.37 10.34
CA MET A 479 27.38 16.78 11.14
C MET A 479 28.75 17.42 10.90
N ARG A 480 28.99 17.94 9.68
CA ARG A 480 30.26 18.59 9.29
C ARG A 480 30.31 20.08 9.62
N ARG A 481 29.20 20.67 10.09
CA ARG A 481 29.11 22.11 10.33
C ARG A 481 30.06 22.55 11.45
N PRO A 482 30.98 23.49 11.19
CA PRO A 482 31.88 24.02 12.22
C PRO A 482 31.10 24.70 13.36
N GLY A 483 31.45 24.41 14.61
CA GLY A 483 30.80 24.99 15.79
C GLY A 483 29.40 24.43 16.12
N GLY A 484 29.03 23.28 15.52
CA GLY A 484 27.80 22.55 15.86
C GLY A 484 27.83 21.89 17.24
N ALA A 485 26.67 21.46 17.73
CA ALA A 485 26.57 20.65 18.94
C ALA A 485 27.35 19.32 18.77
N PRO A 486 27.86 18.72 19.87
CA PRO A 486 28.52 17.42 19.82
C PRO A 486 27.66 16.37 19.11
N VAL A 487 28.23 15.72 18.10
CA VAL A 487 27.54 14.69 17.31
C VAL A 487 27.70 13.34 18.00
N ASP A 488 26.59 12.64 18.25
CA ASP A 488 26.60 11.26 18.72
C ASP A 488 27.25 10.34 17.67
N HIS A 489 28.36 9.69 18.02
CA HIS A 489 29.11 8.81 17.12
C HIS A 489 28.27 7.64 16.58
N TYR A 490 27.31 7.14 17.36
CA TYR A 490 26.42 6.06 16.91
C TYR A 490 25.47 6.56 15.82
N GLU A 491 24.84 7.71 16.03
CA GLU A 491 23.96 8.33 15.03
C GLU A 491 24.71 8.68 13.74
N ALA A 492 25.91 9.25 13.87
CA ALA A 492 26.78 9.55 12.74
C ALA A 492 27.07 8.31 11.88
N SER A 493 27.47 7.20 12.53
CA SER A 493 27.78 5.95 11.85
C SER A 493 26.57 5.35 11.13
N ILE A 494 25.38 5.43 11.75
CA ILE A 494 24.14 4.97 11.14
C ILE A 494 23.79 5.81 9.92
N ILE A 495 23.88 7.13 10.02
CA ILE A 495 23.61 8.05 8.92
C ILE A 495 24.54 7.78 7.74
N ASP A 496 25.84 7.65 7.96
CA ASP A 496 26.79 7.39 6.89
C ASP A 496 26.57 6.02 6.22
N THR A 497 26.20 5.01 7.00
CA THR A 497 25.91 3.68 6.48
C THR A 497 24.63 3.68 5.64
N ARG A 498 23.55 4.22 6.19
CA ARG A 498 22.26 4.33 5.49
C ARG A 498 22.34 5.23 4.27
N ALA A 499 23.11 6.33 4.32
CA ALA A 499 23.34 7.19 3.16
C ALA A 499 23.94 6.41 1.98
N ARG A 500 24.94 5.54 2.23
CA ARG A 500 25.55 4.70 1.19
C ARG A 500 24.56 3.68 0.62
N GLU A 501 23.78 3.04 1.48
CA GLU A 501 22.74 2.08 1.07
C GLU A 501 21.65 2.76 0.22
N VAL A 502 21.15 3.92 0.65
CA VAL A 502 20.16 4.68 -0.11
C VAL A 502 20.74 5.23 -1.41
N GLU A 503 22.01 5.63 -1.46
CA GLU A 503 22.68 6.02 -2.70
C GLU A 503 22.74 4.85 -3.71
N GLN A 504 22.96 3.62 -3.22
CA GLN A 504 22.89 2.44 -4.08
C GLN A 504 21.46 2.22 -4.60
N LEU A 505 20.47 2.21 -3.71
CA LEU A 505 19.05 2.04 -4.09
C LEU A 505 18.57 3.11 -5.07
N ALA A 506 18.97 4.37 -4.87
CA ALA A 506 18.63 5.47 -5.78
C ALA A 506 19.27 5.30 -7.16
N ARG A 507 20.50 4.78 -7.23
CA ARG A 507 21.18 4.47 -8.51
C ARG A 507 20.52 3.30 -9.23
N GLU A 508 20.15 2.24 -8.50
CA GLU A 508 19.41 1.10 -9.04
C GLU A 508 18.06 1.56 -9.60
N GLN A 509 17.30 2.31 -8.81
CA GLN A 509 16.02 2.89 -9.24
C GLN A 509 16.17 3.78 -10.48
N PHE A 510 17.18 4.64 -10.52
CA PHE A 510 17.43 5.50 -11.69
C PHE A 510 17.85 4.71 -12.94
N ALA A 511 18.61 3.63 -12.77
CA ALA A 511 18.96 2.74 -13.86
C ALA A 511 17.74 1.96 -14.38
N GLU A 512 16.83 1.55 -13.49
CA GLU A 512 15.56 0.94 -13.84
C GLU A 512 14.64 1.90 -14.60
N ASP A 513 14.51 3.14 -14.14
CA ASP A 513 13.68 4.18 -14.78
C ASP A 513 14.25 4.59 -16.16
N LYS A 514 15.54 4.32 -16.43
CA LYS A 514 16.24 4.59 -17.70
C LYS A 514 16.29 3.43 -18.69
N LYS A 515 16.07 2.20 -18.25
CA LYS A 515 15.92 1.10 -19.21
C LYS A 515 14.77 1.51 -20.12
N PRO A 516 14.94 1.45 -21.47
CA PRO A 516 13.79 1.62 -22.33
C PRO A 516 12.75 0.66 -21.79
N MET A 517 11.60 1.25 -21.43
CA MET A 517 10.42 0.48 -21.14
C MET A 517 10.21 -0.31 -22.42
#